data_AF-A0A935D3E6-F1
#
_entry.id   AF-A0A935D3E6-F1
#
_cell.length_a   1.000
_cell.length_b   1.000
_cell.length_c   1.000
_cell.angle_alpha   90.00
_cell.angle_beta   90.00
_cell.angle_gamma   90.00
#
_symmetry.space_group_name_H-M   'P 1'
#
loop_
_entity.id
_entity.type
_entity.pdbx_description
1 polymer ?
#
loop_
_entity_poly.entity_id
_entity_poly.type
_entity_poly.pdbx_seq_one_letter_code
_entity_poly.pdbx_strand_id
1 'polypeptide(L)'
;MRKSWLGRVGLVGLVGSAVLGSGVLAGCAGERDPIDRTQQGVLNKSFFVGANLEDFRDDPEFRTKSFNIDSAANTDNYSGTIGGASAVDRVRWEITENMLFARRSYQESPGADNRGLPRKEVSPGKWEFPGKPNGTIIAAYRIVNHFDVRRDYNSSTGEEMNVIVENSSDRPWYQRQQMRVDWSMNLADSTSGDTSWVWGGNAKGTPIQYSPTNENDEDRPHFEEAYFDVTNKFTLASEEMPGWGIPECVIIGYFNGTSSFDCTPTEVKFRSSFERLTGNEDFEPFEESKAQRDIVGNWGNAGNTFNREYGAPPITAWDPQYGYTDAKTKAFYSLHNIWTKSHQDKACTSNVDDDADGSADQCANTSTGYKGSKGSQCDVHIGKCTLPVRDRQIKTVGYWLNKETPVELTDTVAADGKTVTQVGAIEEMTITWDQLLKSSVATRREVECRRTKDGDRDTCHSQFFAGQKDMVAFGGWGLEKTKDLPVDKGQPVIATCHNPVRAYDPTVCGKVGEATRLGDVRKNFTIYWPFASRAPYGGVASIGADPLTGEWWAPRRPSWVARPPRRPRSSATSFSSPSAT
;
A
#
# COMPACT_ATOMS: atom_id res chain seq x y z
N MET A 1 -18.82 17.15 -10.47
CA MET A 1 -19.85 17.13 -11.55
C MET A 1 -20.79 15.97 -11.31
N ARG A 2 -22.10 16.26 -11.21
CA ARG A 2 -23.17 15.36 -10.76
C ARG A 2 -23.34 14.14 -11.68
N LYS A 3 -23.42 12.92 -11.11
CA LYS A 3 -24.04 11.76 -11.75
C LYS A 3 -25.19 11.28 -10.87
N SER A 4 -26.38 11.33 -11.46
CA SER A 4 -27.68 10.97 -10.90
C SER A 4 -27.81 9.46 -10.71
N TRP A 5 -28.27 9.08 -9.53
CA TRP A 5 -28.77 7.76 -9.20
C TRP A 5 -30.30 7.80 -9.26
N LEU A 6 -30.91 6.93 -10.08
CA LEU A 6 -32.20 6.24 -9.86
C LEU A 6 -32.61 5.51 -11.16
N GLY A 7 -32.87 4.22 -11.03
CA GLY A 7 -33.19 3.32 -12.14
C GLY A 7 -34.65 2.86 -12.14
N ARG A 8 -35.19 2.81 -13.37
CA ARG A 8 -35.99 1.74 -14.04
C ARG A 8 -37.51 1.55 -13.79
N VAL A 9 -38.14 1.17 -14.93
CA VAL A 9 -39.41 0.46 -15.22
C VAL A 9 -40.67 1.36 -15.31
N GLY A 10 -41.54 1.36 -16.36
CA GLY A 10 -41.61 0.68 -17.66
C GLY A 10 -42.94 0.98 -18.41
N LEU A 11 -42.99 0.61 -19.70
CA LEU A 11 -44.14 0.34 -20.62
C LEU A 11 -44.94 1.46 -21.37
N VAL A 12 -44.69 1.48 -22.70
CA VAL A 12 -45.55 1.50 -23.91
C VAL A 12 -47.04 1.93 -23.82
N GLY A 13 -47.45 2.84 -24.74
CA GLY A 13 -48.83 2.91 -25.27
C GLY A 13 -49.23 4.28 -25.83
N LEU A 14 -49.09 4.49 -27.14
CA LEU A 14 -49.63 5.64 -27.89
C LEU A 14 -50.91 5.21 -28.63
N VAL A 15 -51.78 6.19 -28.96
CA VAL A 15 -53.11 6.17 -29.62
C VAL A 15 -54.27 6.21 -28.62
N GLY A 16 -55.22 7.16 -28.60
CA GLY A 16 -55.54 8.33 -29.42
C GLY A 16 -56.99 8.79 -29.09
N SER A 17 -57.32 10.04 -29.47
CA SER A 17 -58.68 10.61 -29.62
C SER A 17 -59.27 11.44 -28.47
N ALA A 18 -59.76 12.62 -28.87
CA ALA A 18 -60.22 13.76 -28.10
C ALA A 18 -61.66 13.64 -27.57
N VAL A 19 -61.91 14.18 -26.37
CA VAL A 19 -63.19 14.79 -25.98
C VAL A 19 -62.92 16.00 -25.07
N LEU A 20 -63.43 17.16 -25.51
CA LEU A 20 -63.53 18.40 -24.75
C LEU A 20 -64.40 18.21 -23.50
N GLY A 21 -63.83 18.47 -22.32
CA GLY A 21 -64.55 18.51 -21.06
C GLY A 21 -63.84 19.41 -20.06
N SER A 22 -64.43 20.57 -19.78
CA SER A 22 -63.96 21.58 -18.84
C SER A 22 -63.67 20.98 -17.46
N GLY A 23 -62.40 20.82 -17.14
CA GLY A 23 -61.90 20.44 -15.82
C GLY A 23 -60.72 21.33 -15.50
N VAL A 24 -60.79 22.01 -14.37
CA VAL A 24 -59.73 22.82 -13.77
C VAL A 24 -58.37 22.14 -13.99
N LEU A 25 -57.49 22.77 -14.78
CA LEU A 25 -56.06 22.45 -14.77
C LEU A 25 -55.54 22.84 -13.38
N ALA A 26 -55.73 21.94 -12.41
CA ALA A 26 -54.85 21.86 -11.26
C ALA A 26 -53.47 21.60 -11.84
N GLY A 27 -52.72 22.68 -12.07
CA GLY A 27 -51.30 22.56 -12.31
C GLY A 27 -50.74 21.74 -11.17
N CYS A 28 -50.30 20.52 -11.47
CA CYS A 28 -49.54 19.73 -10.53
C CYS A 28 -48.36 20.61 -10.13
N ALA A 29 -48.42 21.17 -8.92
CA ALA A 29 -47.28 21.78 -8.26
C ALA A 29 -46.29 20.62 -8.09
N GLY A 30 -45.44 20.41 -9.10
CA GLY A 30 -44.36 19.45 -9.00
C GLY A 30 -43.55 19.82 -7.76
N GLU A 31 -43.39 18.86 -6.86
CA GLU A 31 -42.52 19.01 -5.70
C GLU A 31 -41.18 19.54 -6.22
N ARG A 32 -40.85 20.77 -5.85
CA ARG A 32 -39.60 21.40 -6.29
C ARG A 32 -38.45 20.60 -5.71
N ASP A 33 -37.40 20.41 -6.48
CA ASP A 33 -36.18 19.77 -5.98
C ASP A 33 -35.77 20.39 -4.62
N PRO A 34 -35.41 19.57 -3.62
CA PRO A 34 -35.02 20.07 -2.31
C PRO A 34 -33.84 21.03 -2.38
N ILE A 35 -33.89 22.11 -1.60
CA ILE A 35 -32.78 23.05 -1.47
C ILE A 35 -31.76 22.44 -0.52
N ASP A 36 -30.61 22.01 -1.04
CA ASP A 36 -29.54 21.44 -0.25
C ASP A 36 -28.65 22.53 0.38
N ARG A 37 -28.61 22.60 1.71
CA ARG A 37 -27.74 23.51 2.49
C ARG A 37 -26.57 22.79 3.17
N THR A 38 -26.36 21.50 2.87
CA THR A 38 -25.21 20.76 3.40
C THR A 38 -23.90 21.35 2.89
N GLN A 39 -22.87 21.33 3.72
CA GLN A 39 -21.55 21.86 3.38
C GLN A 39 -20.66 20.70 2.88
N GLN A 40 -19.69 20.98 2.00
CA GLN A 40 -18.77 19.95 1.46
C GLN A 40 -18.01 19.19 2.55
N GLY A 41 -17.51 17.98 2.30
CA GLY A 41 -16.69 17.23 3.28
C GLY A 41 -17.50 16.48 4.33
N VAL A 42 -18.77 16.18 4.03
CA VAL A 42 -19.58 15.24 4.80
C VAL A 42 -19.02 13.82 4.68
N LEU A 43 -18.76 13.18 5.81
CA LEU A 43 -18.29 11.80 5.87
C LEU A 43 -19.32 10.92 6.57
N ASN A 44 -19.71 9.81 5.95
CA ASN A 44 -20.52 8.80 6.61
C ASN A 44 -19.65 8.05 7.63
N LYS A 45 -20.08 8.00 8.89
CA LYS A 45 -19.35 7.27 9.94
C LYS A 45 -19.22 5.79 9.62
N SER A 46 -20.20 5.23 8.92
CA SER A 46 -20.19 3.81 8.53
C SER A 46 -19.06 3.42 7.60
N PHE A 47 -18.42 4.39 6.94
CA PHE A 47 -17.19 4.14 6.21
C PHE A 47 -16.06 3.66 7.14
N PHE A 48 -16.05 4.13 8.39
CA PHE A 48 -14.98 3.91 9.38
C PHE A 48 -15.32 2.83 10.40
N VAL A 49 -16.59 2.73 10.83
CA VAL A 49 -17.06 1.88 11.95
C VAL A 49 -18.28 1.01 11.60
N GLY A 50 -18.41 0.62 10.33
CA GLY A 50 -19.45 -0.33 9.91
C GLY A 50 -20.88 0.26 9.90
N ALA A 51 -21.85 -0.56 9.49
CA ALA A 51 -23.22 -0.08 9.33
C ALA A 51 -23.90 0.22 10.68
N ASN A 52 -23.55 -0.54 11.72
CA ASN A 52 -24.07 -0.36 13.06
C ASN A 52 -23.06 0.41 13.94
N LEU A 53 -23.31 1.71 14.14
CA LEU A 53 -22.40 2.59 14.89
C LEU A 53 -22.20 2.20 16.37
N GLU A 54 -23.03 1.31 16.92
CA GLU A 54 -22.94 0.85 18.30
C GLU A 54 -22.26 -0.53 18.44
N ASP A 55 -22.17 -1.31 17.35
CA ASP A 55 -21.54 -2.62 17.33
C ASP A 55 -20.19 -2.54 16.60
N PHE A 56 -19.11 -2.93 17.29
CA PHE A 56 -17.74 -2.86 16.79
C PHE A 56 -17.30 -4.13 16.04
N ARG A 57 -18.13 -5.17 16.06
CA ARG A 57 -17.71 -6.51 15.60
C ARG A 57 -17.40 -6.53 14.11
N ASP A 58 -18.20 -5.83 13.31
CA ASP A 58 -18.08 -5.71 11.85
C ASP A 58 -17.37 -4.42 11.40
N ASP A 59 -16.72 -3.70 12.33
CA ASP A 59 -15.90 -2.53 12.01
C ASP A 59 -14.88 -2.84 10.91
N PRO A 60 -14.78 -2.01 9.86
CA PRO A 60 -13.77 -2.18 8.82
C PRO A 60 -12.33 -2.08 9.36
N GLU A 61 -11.46 -2.94 8.83
CA GLU A 61 -10.01 -2.87 9.02
C GLU A 61 -9.36 -2.19 7.81
N PHE A 62 -8.30 -1.42 8.03
CA PHE A 62 -7.56 -0.73 6.97
C PHE A 62 -6.06 -1.03 7.05
N ARG A 63 -5.42 -1.21 5.89
CA ARG A 63 -3.95 -1.06 5.74
C ARG A 63 -3.61 0.41 5.59
N THR A 64 -2.51 0.84 6.19
CA THR A 64 -2.07 2.23 6.10
C THR A 64 -0.56 2.37 6.04
N LYS A 65 -0.13 3.41 5.32
CA LYS A 65 1.26 3.82 5.17
C LYS A 65 1.31 5.32 4.94
N SER A 66 2.24 6.00 5.61
CA SER A 66 2.57 7.40 5.38
C SER A 66 3.82 7.49 4.53
N PHE A 67 3.83 8.36 3.52
CA PHE A 67 4.98 8.53 2.63
C PHE A 67 5.32 9.99 2.43
N ASN A 68 6.60 10.31 2.46
CA ASN A 68 7.11 11.64 2.18
C ASN A 68 7.06 11.94 0.68
N ILE A 69 6.17 12.85 0.29
CA ILE A 69 5.93 13.24 -1.10
C ILE A 69 6.67 14.53 -1.50
N ASP A 70 7.18 15.28 -0.53
CA ASP A 70 7.85 16.56 -0.75
C ASP A 70 8.73 16.93 0.46
N SER A 71 9.96 17.36 0.18
CA SER A 71 10.91 17.80 1.22
C SER A 71 11.88 18.84 0.67
N ALA A 72 12.34 19.72 1.56
CA ALA A 72 13.37 20.67 1.21
C ALA A 72 14.72 19.97 1.01
N ALA A 73 15.57 20.51 0.13
CA ALA A 73 16.88 19.93 -0.16
C ALA A 73 17.82 19.87 1.06
N ASN A 74 17.57 20.70 2.07
CA ASN A 74 18.33 20.74 3.31
C ASN A 74 17.79 19.83 4.42
N THR A 75 16.71 19.09 4.19
CA THR A 75 16.22 18.09 5.15
C THR A 75 17.28 16.99 5.30
N ASP A 76 17.96 16.97 6.44
CA ASP A 76 18.97 15.98 6.86
C ASP A 76 18.40 14.84 7.69
N ASN A 77 17.20 15.01 8.25
CA ASN A 77 16.49 13.92 8.90
C ASN A 77 16.14 12.82 7.88
N TYR A 78 16.62 11.59 8.11
CA TYR A 78 16.38 10.44 7.25
C TYR A 78 14.91 10.32 6.80
N SER A 79 14.00 10.35 7.77
CA SER A 79 12.56 10.21 7.60
C SER A 79 11.94 11.34 6.79
N GLY A 80 12.53 12.53 6.90
CA GLY A 80 12.12 13.75 6.22
C GLY A 80 12.59 13.86 4.77
N THR A 81 13.44 12.94 4.29
CA THR A 81 13.88 12.95 2.89
C THR A 81 12.87 12.27 1.96
N ILE A 82 12.88 12.63 0.67
CA ILE A 82 12.09 11.92 -0.34
C ILE A 82 12.47 10.44 -0.34
N GLY A 83 11.46 9.58 -0.16
CA GLY A 83 11.63 8.15 0.01
C GLY A 83 11.35 7.67 1.44
N GLY A 84 11.43 8.59 2.43
CA GLY A 84 11.05 8.31 3.81
C GLY A 84 9.59 7.90 3.92
N ALA A 85 9.32 6.85 4.69
CA ALA A 85 7.96 6.34 4.88
C ALA A 85 7.79 5.71 6.25
N SER A 86 6.54 5.61 6.69
CA SER A 86 6.20 4.70 7.79
C SER A 86 6.21 3.25 7.31
N ALA A 87 6.29 2.32 8.25
CA ALA A 87 5.92 0.94 7.99
C ALA A 87 4.46 0.82 7.55
N VAL A 88 4.11 -0.30 6.94
CA VAL A 88 2.71 -0.68 6.73
C VAL A 88 2.14 -1.10 8.08
N ASP A 89 0.98 -0.56 8.44
CA ASP A 89 0.26 -0.91 9.65
C ASP A 89 -1.17 -1.34 9.31
N ARG A 90 -1.84 -2.04 10.23
CA ARG A 90 -3.26 -2.36 10.15
C ARG A 90 -4.02 -1.65 11.26
N VAL A 91 -5.12 -1.00 10.90
CA VAL A 91 -5.89 -0.15 11.81
C VAL A 91 -7.40 -0.30 11.70
N ARG A 92 -8.04 0.17 12.75
CA ARG A 92 -9.48 0.36 12.93
C ARG A 92 -9.72 1.74 13.50
N TRP A 93 -10.87 2.32 13.20
CA TRP A 93 -11.16 3.69 13.60
C TRP A 93 -11.95 3.75 14.90
N GLU A 94 -11.63 4.71 15.74
CA GLU A 94 -12.42 5.10 16.91
C GLU A 94 -12.95 6.52 16.69
N ILE A 95 -14.27 6.66 16.74
CA ILE A 95 -14.95 7.95 16.65
C ILE A 95 -15.30 8.39 18.08
N THR A 96 -14.72 9.50 18.53
CA THR A 96 -15.12 10.19 19.75
C THR A 96 -15.87 11.48 19.40
N GLU A 97 -16.28 12.26 20.39
CA GLU A 97 -17.01 13.52 20.13
C GLU A 97 -16.16 14.57 19.38
N ASN A 98 -14.85 14.61 19.65
CA ASN A 98 -13.96 15.66 19.13
C ASN A 98 -12.75 15.14 18.36
N MET A 99 -12.52 13.81 18.36
CA MET A 99 -11.36 13.19 17.75
C MET A 99 -11.72 11.90 17.01
N LEU A 100 -11.12 11.74 15.83
CA LEU A 100 -11.09 10.52 15.05
C LEU A 100 -9.70 9.90 15.19
N PHE A 101 -9.62 8.72 15.81
CA PHE A 101 -8.36 8.00 16.00
C PHE A 101 -8.26 6.78 15.08
N ALA A 102 -7.13 6.62 14.40
CA ALA A 102 -6.74 5.34 13.82
C ALA A 102 -5.98 4.54 14.89
N ARG A 103 -6.54 3.40 15.29
CA ARG A 103 -6.03 2.52 16.33
C ARG A 103 -5.50 1.25 15.69
N ARG A 104 -4.31 0.80 16.07
CA ARG A 104 -3.75 -0.49 15.63
C ARG A 104 -4.73 -1.64 15.90
N SER A 105 -4.93 -2.50 14.90
CA SER A 105 -5.90 -3.60 14.94
C SER A 105 -5.31 -4.95 15.35
N TYR A 106 -4.01 -5.02 15.62
CA TYR A 106 -3.31 -6.22 16.08
C TYR A 106 -2.35 -5.91 17.25
N GLN A 107 -1.96 -6.97 17.95
CA GLN A 107 -1.01 -6.90 19.06
C GLN A 107 0.41 -6.91 18.54
N GLU A 108 1.21 -5.98 19.07
CA GLU A 108 2.65 -6.00 18.83
C GLU A 108 3.30 -7.29 19.31
N SER A 109 2.92 -7.67 20.53
CA SER A 109 3.40 -8.85 21.21
C SER A 109 2.19 -9.65 21.67
N PRO A 110 1.72 -10.61 20.85
CA PRO A 110 0.52 -11.38 21.16
C PRO A 110 0.57 -11.99 22.54
N GLY A 111 -0.51 -11.83 23.31
CA GLY A 111 -0.61 -12.34 24.68
C GLY A 111 -0.02 -11.44 25.78
N ALA A 112 0.73 -10.38 25.45
CA ALA A 112 1.29 -9.47 26.46
C ALA A 112 0.23 -8.58 27.12
N ASP A 113 -0.86 -8.26 26.40
CA ASP A 113 -2.00 -7.50 26.90
C ASP A 113 -3.32 -7.94 26.20
N ASN A 114 -4.35 -7.11 26.30
CA ASN A 114 -5.64 -7.29 25.60
C ASN A 114 -6.01 -6.08 24.71
N ARG A 115 -5.01 -5.38 24.18
CA ARG A 115 -5.19 -4.17 23.35
C ARG A 115 -4.92 -4.46 21.88
N GLY A 116 -5.74 -3.90 20.99
CA GLY A 116 -5.59 -4.09 19.55
C GLY A 116 -5.71 -5.57 19.16
N LEU A 117 -6.72 -6.29 19.63
CA LEU A 117 -6.86 -7.70 19.27
C LEU A 117 -7.26 -7.86 17.79
N PRO A 118 -6.60 -8.76 17.04
CA PRO A 118 -6.94 -9.02 15.64
C PRO A 118 -8.34 -9.62 15.50
N ARG A 119 -8.98 -9.36 14.35
CA ARG A 119 -10.24 -10.00 13.99
C ARG A 119 -10.07 -11.52 13.84
N LYS A 120 -11.15 -12.24 14.08
CA LYS A 120 -11.22 -13.70 13.95
C LYS A 120 -12.30 -14.08 12.95
N GLU A 121 -12.01 -15.06 12.11
CA GLU A 121 -13.01 -15.66 11.24
C GLU A 121 -13.96 -16.50 12.10
N VAL A 122 -15.20 -16.06 12.29
CA VAL A 122 -16.22 -16.75 13.11
C VAL A 122 -17.05 -17.73 12.27
N SER A 123 -17.07 -17.52 10.96
CA SER A 123 -17.60 -18.43 9.94
C SER A 123 -16.92 -18.10 8.61
N PRO A 124 -16.88 -19.01 7.62
CA PRO A 124 -16.21 -18.75 6.34
C PRO A 124 -16.61 -17.40 5.72
N GLY A 125 -15.64 -16.52 5.51
CA GLY A 125 -15.81 -15.17 4.95
C GLY A 125 -16.39 -14.12 5.93
N LYS A 126 -16.67 -14.48 7.18
CA LYS A 126 -17.17 -13.57 8.21
C LYS A 126 -16.12 -13.36 9.28
N TRP A 127 -15.62 -12.13 9.36
CA TRP A 127 -14.60 -11.72 10.32
C TRP A 127 -15.20 -10.79 11.36
N GLU A 128 -14.96 -11.09 12.63
CA GLU A 128 -15.43 -10.26 13.74
C GLU A 128 -14.28 -9.90 14.67
N PHE A 129 -14.32 -8.67 15.17
CA PHE A 129 -13.40 -8.24 16.20
C PHE A 129 -13.88 -8.61 17.60
N PRO A 130 -12.98 -9.04 18.50
CA PRO A 130 -13.36 -9.49 19.84
C PRO A 130 -13.62 -8.34 20.83
N GLY A 131 -13.24 -7.11 20.49
CA GLY A 131 -13.40 -5.94 21.36
C GLY A 131 -13.39 -4.62 20.59
N LYS A 132 -13.74 -3.54 21.30
CA LYS A 132 -13.68 -2.15 20.80
C LYS A 132 -12.24 -1.76 20.41
N PRO A 133 -12.06 -0.78 19.50
CA PRO A 133 -10.74 -0.26 19.15
C PRO A 133 -10.03 0.34 20.37
N ASN A 134 -9.01 -0.36 20.87
CA ASN A 134 -8.22 0.05 22.06
C ASN A 134 -6.70 -0.09 21.85
N GLY A 135 -6.26 -0.29 20.61
CA GLY A 135 -4.84 -0.37 20.25
C GLY A 135 -4.11 0.98 20.32
N THR A 136 -2.83 0.95 19.96
CA THR A 136 -1.99 2.16 19.86
C THR A 136 -2.56 3.13 18.82
N ILE A 137 -2.56 4.42 19.13
CA ILE A 137 -2.97 5.47 18.19
C ILE A 137 -1.84 5.67 17.19
N ILE A 138 -2.16 5.62 15.90
CA ILE A 138 -1.19 5.89 14.81
C ILE A 138 -1.57 7.12 13.96
N ALA A 139 -2.83 7.58 14.07
CA ALA A 139 -3.28 8.84 13.47
C ALA A 139 -4.40 9.43 14.33
N ALA A 140 -4.45 10.75 14.40
CA ALA A 140 -5.42 11.47 15.21
C ALA A 140 -5.85 12.76 14.50
N TYR A 141 -7.13 12.87 14.15
CA TYR A 141 -7.69 14.03 13.46
C TYR A 141 -8.83 14.62 14.28
N ARG A 142 -8.98 15.95 14.24
CA ARG A 142 -10.07 16.62 14.96
C ARG A 142 -11.39 16.43 14.23
N ILE A 143 -12.45 16.16 14.97
CA ILE A 143 -13.81 16.18 14.46
C ILE A 143 -14.38 17.58 14.70
N VAL A 144 -14.89 18.20 13.64
CA VAL A 144 -15.48 19.54 13.66
C VAL A 144 -16.92 19.48 14.14
N ASN A 145 -17.69 18.52 13.64
CA ASN A 145 -19.09 18.35 14.02
C ASN A 145 -19.60 16.93 13.71
N HIS A 146 -20.64 16.52 14.42
CA HIS A 146 -21.47 15.36 14.14
C HIS A 146 -22.88 15.82 13.78
N PHE A 147 -23.45 15.32 12.70
CA PHE A 147 -24.75 15.77 12.22
C PHE A 147 -25.46 14.68 11.41
N ASP A 148 -26.76 14.90 11.23
CA ASP A 148 -27.59 14.15 10.32
C ASP A 148 -28.01 15.00 9.14
N VAL A 149 -27.87 14.46 7.93
CA VAL A 149 -28.41 15.09 6.72
C VAL A 149 -29.89 14.69 6.59
N ARG A 150 -30.79 15.62 6.89
CA ARG A 150 -32.25 15.40 6.84
C ARG A 150 -32.99 16.63 6.31
N ARG A 151 -34.26 16.45 5.92
CA ARG A 151 -35.15 17.58 5.66
C ARG A 151 -35.36 18.37 6.96
N ASP A 152 -35.25 19.68 6.82
CA ASP A 152 -35.59 20.63 7.86
C ASP A 152 -37.08 20.52 8.18
N TYR A 153 -37.48 20.87 9.40
CA TYR A 153 -38.88 20.75 9.81
C TYR A 153 -39.24 21.85 10.81
N ASN A 154 -40.52 22.20 10.87
CA ASN A 154 -41.00 23.11 11.89
C ASN A 154 -41.00 22.38 13.25
N SER A 155 -40.17 22.84 14.19
CA SER A 155 -40.02 22.21 15.51
C SER A 155 -41.31 22.18 16.34
N SER A 156 -42.31 23.02 16.03
CA SER A 156 -43.59 23.06 16.74
C SER A 156 -44.65 22.14 16.14
N THR A 157 -44.62 21.87 14.83
CA THR A 157 -45.67 21.10 14.12
C THR A 157 -45.17 19.78 13.53
N GLY A 158 -43.85 19.61 13.35
CA GLY A 158 -43.25 18.45 12.71
C GLY A 158 -43.32 18.44 11.19
N GLU A 159 -43.89 19.47 10.56
CA GLU A 159 -44.03 19.55 9.10
C GLU A 159 -42.65 19.72 8.43
N GLU A 160 -42.32 18.81 7.50
CA GLU A 160 -41.07 18.85 6.74
C GLU A 160 -41.08 19.99 5.73
N MET A 161 -39.96 20.71 5.66
CA MET A 161 -39.71 21.76 4.68
C MET A 161 -38.92 21.23 3.49
N ASN A 162 -38.97 21.96 2.38
CA ASN A 162 -38.23 21.60 1.16
C ASN A 162 -36.74 21.98 1.19
N VAL A 163 -36.11 21.90 2.36
CA VAL A 163 -34.71 22.28 2.59
C VAL A 163 -34.01 21.13 3.31
N ILE A 164 -32.85 20.69 2.81
CA ILE A 164 -32.01 19.69 3.46
C ILE A 164 -30.95 20.44 4.27
N VAL A 165 -30.80 20.07 5.55
CA VAL A 165 -29.91 20.74 6.51
C VAL A 165 -29.05 19.72 7.27
N GLU A 166 -27.93 20.20 7.82
CA GLU A 166 -27.12 19.46 8.78
C GLU A 166 -27.72 19.62 10.18
N ASN A 167 -28.47 18.63 10.64
CA ASN A 167 -29.07 18.64 11.97
C ASN A 167 -28.06 18.12 13.01
N SER A 168 -27.71 18.96 13.98
CA SER A 168 -26.80 18.62 15.08
C SER A 168 -27.46 18.72 16.45
N SER A 169 -28.79 18.65 16.54
CA SER A 169 -29.55 18.84 17.78
C SER A 169 -30.41 17.64 18.18
N ASP A 170 -30.98 16.92 17.23
CA ASP A 170 -32.09 16.00 17.51
C ASP A 170 -31.64 14.69 18.17
N ARG A 171 -30.44 14.24 17.82
CA ARG A 171 -29.83 13.01 18.33
C ARG A 171 -28.51 13.31 19.03
N PRO A 172 -28.08 12.52 20.03
CA PRO A 172 -26.73 12.66 20.58
C PRO A 172 -25.68 12.33 19.52
N TRP A 173 -24.47 12.90 19.65
CA TRP A 173 -23.43 12.87 18.62
C TRP A 173 -23.10 11.45 18.13
N TYR A 174 -23.12 10.45 19.02
CA TYR A 174 -22.75 9.06 18.70
C TYR A 174 -23.78 8.33 17.83
N GLN A 175 -25.04 8.76 17.81
CA GLN A 175 -26.10 8.19 16.98
C GLN A 175 -26.24 8.87 15.60
N ARG A 176 -25.62 10.04 15.43
CA ARG A 176 -25.63 10.78 14.17
C ARG A 176 -24.81 10.06 13.11
N GLN A 177 -25.32 10.02 11.88
CA GLN A 177 -24.78 9.19 10.80
C GLN A 177 -23.57 9.82 10.10
N GLN A 178 -23.48 11.15 10.12
CA GLN A 178 -22.40 11.88 9.48
C GLN A 178 -21.50 12.60 10.48
N MET A 179 -20.28 12.87 10.03
CA MET A 179 -19.32 13.73 10.70
C MET A 179 -18.52 14.55 9.70
N ARG A 180 -17.87 15.60 10.20
CA ARG A 180 -16.92 16.41 9.44
C ARG A 180 -15.60 16.42 10.20
N VAL A 181 -14.52 16.07 9.49
CA VAL A 181 -13.18 15.93 10.06
C VAL A 181 -12.30 17.03 9.51
N ASP A 182 -11.51 17.63 10.39
CA ASP A 182 -10.43 18.54 10.04
C ASP A 182 -9.17 17.72 9.74
N TRP A 183 -8.87 17.59 8.45
CA TRP A 183 -7.70 16.86 7.96
C TRP A 183 -6.41 17.71 7.96
N SER A 184 -6.47 18.95 8.44
CA SER A 184 -5.35 19.89 8.29
C SER A 184 -4.11 19.52 9.09
N MET A 185 -4.25 18.71 10.14
CA MET A 185 -3.17 18.23 10.99
C MET A 185 -3.43 16.81 11.44
N ASN A 186 -2.37 15.98 11.43
CA ASN A 186 -2.34 14.73 12.17
C ASN A 186 -1.68 14.99 13.52
N LEU A 187 -2.43 14.77 14.61
CA LEU A 187 -2.00 15.02 15.99
C LEU A 187 -1.37 13.79 16.66
N ALA A 188 -1.16 12.69 15.92
CA ALA A 188 -0.46 11.53 16.45
C ALA A 188 1.06 11.77 16.47
N ASP A 189 1.70 11.46 17.59
CA ASP A 189 3.16 11.60 17.76
C ASP A 189 3.96 10.63 16.88
N SER A 190 3.37 9.49 16.49
CA SER A 190 4.00 8.49 15.63
C SER A 190 2.95 7.77 14.77
N THR A 191 3.31 7.43 13.54
CA THR A 191 2.43 6.74 12.58
C THR A 191 2.72 5.25 12.38
N SER A 192 3.78 4.71 13.00
CA SER A 192 4.10 3.27 12.91
C SER A 192 4.84 2.67 14.12
N GLY A 193 4.94 3.37 15.25
CA GLY A 193 5.45 2.83 16.52
C GLY A 193 6.97 2.58 16.58
N ASP A 194 7.68 2.68 15.46
CA ASP A 194 9.14 2.84 15.47
C ASP A 194 9.45 4.33 15.66
N THR A 195 9.66 4.74 16.91
CA THR A 195 10.02 6.11 17.27
C THR A 195 11.41 6.51 16.76
N SER A 196 12.12 5.64 16.04
CA SER A 196 13.45 5.94 15.52
C SER A 196 13.53 6.22 14.01
N TRP A 197 12.46 6.01 13.23
CA TRP A 197 12.58 6.09 11.74
C TRP A 197 11.51 6.89 10.99
N VAL A 198 10.31 7.18 11.52
CA VAL A 198 9.40 8.17 10.88
C VAL A 198 9.79 9.59 11.25
N TRP A 199 10.48 9.76 12.39
CA TRP A 199 11.03 11.03 12.80
C TRP A 199 12.52 10.99 13.19
N GLY A 200 13.22 9.86 13.01
CA GLY A 200 14.65 9.75 13.35
C GLY A 200 14.91 9.62 14.86
N GLY A 201 16.10 9.16 15.25
CA GLY A 201 16.55 9.19 16.64
C GLY A 201 16.47 10.62 17.19
N ASN A 202 15.77 10.82 18.30
CA ASN A 202 15.53 12.12 18.97
C ASN A 202 14.85 13.22 18.15
N ALA A 203 14.66 13.06 16.84
CA ALA A 203 14.02 14.09 16.04
C ALA A 203 12.50 14.03 16.16
N LYS A 204 11.89 15.22 16.23
CA LYS A 204 10.47 15.44 16.51
C LYS A 204 9.86 16.17 15.34
N GLY A 205 8.93 15.52 14.64
CA GLY A 205 8.06 16.22 13.70
C GLY A 205 7.04 17.04 14.46
N THR A 206 6.97 18.35 14.19
CA THR A 206 5.87 19.18 14.72
C THR A 206 4.83 19.37 13.62
N PRO A 207 3.56 18.95 13.83
CA PRO A 207 2.54 19.08 12.81
C PRO A 207 2.25 20.56 12.53
N ILE A 208 2.05 20.87 11.24
CA ILE A 208 1.68 22.20 10.76
C ILE A 208 0.27 22.12 10.19
N GLN A 209 -0.55 23.13 10.49
CA GLN A 209 -1.85 23.27 9.86
C GLN A 209 -1.70 23.48 8.36
N TYR A 210 -2.18 22.51 7.58
CA TYR A 210 -2.11 22.53 6.14
C TYR A 210 -3.41 22.07 5.51
N SER A 211 -4.05 22.96 4.76
CA SER A 211 -5.22 22.64 3.96
C SER A 211 -5.03 23.23 2.56
N PRO A 212 -5.08 22.40 1.49
CA PRO A 212 -5.06 22.93 0.14
C PRO A 212 -6.31 23.78 -0.11
N THR A 213 -6.11 24.93 -0.76
CA THR A 213 -7.15 25.94 -1.00
C THR A 213 -7.85 25.76 -2.35
N ASN A 214 -7.39 24.82 -3.16
CA ASN A 214 -7.88 24.57 -4.52
C ASN A 214 -8.50 23.17 -4.63
N GLU A 215 -9.72 23.07 -5.17
CA GLU A 215 -10.42 21.80 -5.39
C GLU A 215 -9.68 20.86 -6.37
N ASN A 216 -8.77 21.39 -7.19
CA ASN A 216 -7.96 20.61 -8.13
C ASN A 216 -6.55 20.28 -7.60
N ASP A 217 -6.24 20.64 -6.35
CA ASP A 217 -4.94 20.32 -5.74
C ASP A 217 -4.76 18.80 -5.60
N GLU A 218 -3.56 18.29 -5.88
CA GLU A 218 -3.26 16.86 -5.67
C GLU A 218 -3.15 16.50 -4.20
N ASP A 219 -2.89 17.49 -3.33
CA ASP A 219 -2.70 17.28 -1.90
C ASP A 219 -4.03 17.25 -1.13
N ARG A 220 -5.16 17.55 -1.78
CA ARG A 220 -6.48 17.52 -1.13
C ARG A 220 -6.86 16.12 -0.65
N PRO A 221 -7.63 16.00 0.45
CA PRO A 221 -8.22 14.73 0.85
C PRO A 221 -8.97 14.09 -0.33
N HIS A 222 -8.71 12.82 -0.56
CA HIS A 222 -9.31 12.05 -1.63
C HIS A 222 -9.93 10.78 -1.07
N PHE A 223 -11.20 10.55 -1.42
CA PHE A 223 -12.01 9.47 -0.91
C PHE A 223 -12.59 8.67 -2.08
N GLU A 224 -12.47 7.36 -1.96
CA GLU A 224 -13.10 6.35 -2.79
C GLU A 224 -13.89 5.39 -1.88
N GLU A 225 -14.56 4.39 -2.46
CA GLU A 225 -15.44 3.48 -1.71
C GLU A 225 -14.71 2.67 -0.60
N ALA A 226 -13.46 2.28 -0.86
CA ALA A 226 -12.64 1.45 0.02
C ALA A 226 -11.23 2.04 0.26
N TYR A 227 -11.01 3.30 -0.09
CA TYR A 227 -9.71 3.94 0.00
C TYR A 227 -9.86 5.42 0.32
N PHE A 228 -8.92 5.97 1.09
CA PHE A 228 -8.75 7.41 1.14
C PHE A 228 -7.31 7.79 1.47
N ASP A 229 -6.91 8.99 1.07
CA ASP A 229 -5.63 9.59 1.45
C ASP A 229 -5.77 11.05 1.87
N VAL A 230 -4.89 11.45 2.77
CA VAL A 230 -4.79 12.82 3.28
C VAL A 230 -3.33 13.25 3.32
N THR A 231 -3.08 14.53 3.02
CA THR A 231 -1.75 15.12 3.03
C THR A 231 -1.59 16.00 4.27
N ASN A 232 -0.55 15.74 5.07
CA ASN A 232 -0.21 16.54 6.24
C ASN A 232 1.21 17.09 6.14
N LYS A 233 1.45 18.24 6.75
CA LYS A 233 2.77 18.89 6.80
C LYS A 233 3.36 18.83 8.20
N PHE A 234 4.68 18.73 8.25
CA PHE A 234 5.42 18.75 9.50
C PHE A 234 6.68 19.61 9.34
N THR A 235 7.08 20.30 10.41
CA THR A 235 8.44 20.85 10.50
C THR A 235 9.35 19.82 11.15
N LEU A 236 10.51 19.60 10.54
CA LEU A 236 11.57 18.76 11.06
C LEU A 236 12.79 19.57 11.44
N ALA A 237 13.21 19.49 12.69
CA ALA A 237 14.51 19.99 13.12
C ALA A 237 15.63 19.05 12.64
N SER A 238 16.81 19.62 12.40
CA SER A 238 18.01 18.84 12.11
C SER A 238 18.35 17.88 13.24
N GLU A 239 18.79 16.67 12.88
CA GLU A 239 19.21 15.66 13.84
C GLU A 239 20.54 16.08 14.51
N GLU A 240 20.63 15.91 15.82
CA GLU A 240 21.89 16.09 16.55
C GLU A 240 22.73 14.82 16.43
N MET A 241 24.00 14.96 16.05
CA MET A 241 24.88 13.79 15.97
C MET A 241 25.13 13.21 17.37
N PRO A 242 24.88 11.90 17.57
CA PRO A 242 25.14 11.22 18.83
C PRO A 242 26.59 11.43 19.30
N GLY A 243 26.77 11.86 20.54
CA GLY A 243 28.08 12.07 21.18
C GLY A 243 28.70 13.45 20.99
N TRP A 244 28.22 14.27 20.04
CA TRP A 244 28.75 15.62 19.80
C TRP A 244 27.80 16.74 20.24
N GLY A 245 26.49 16.49 20.28
CA GLY A 245 25.48 17.51 20.63
C GLY A 245 25.45 18.68 19.65
N ILE A 246 25.91 18.43 18.42
CA ILE A 246 25.98 19.41 17.34
C ILE A 246 25.07 18.89 16.21
N PRO A 247 24.21 19.74 15.63
CA PRO A 247 23.38 19.37 14.49
C PRO A 247 24.22 18.91 13.28
N GLU A 248 23.76 17.88 12.58
CA GLU A 248 24.46 17.32 11.41
C GLU A 248 24.77 18.41 10.36
N CYS A 249 23.83 19.31 10.13
CA CYS A 249 23.99 20.46 9.23
C CYS A 249 25.21 21.35 9.53
N VAL A 250 25.57 21.56 10.81
CA VAL A 250 26.74 22.37 11.20
C VAL A 250 28.03 21.65 10.81
N ILE A 251 28.06 20.34 11.01
CA ILE A 251 29.23 19.51 10.75
C ILE A 251 29.47 19.39 9.24
N ILE A 252 28.42 19.17 8.46
CA ILE A 252 28.57 19.11 7.02
C ILE A 252 28.96 20.48 6.45
N GLY A 253 28.40 21.57 6.97
CA GLY A 253 28.85 22.93 6.62
C GLY A 253 30.33 23.15 6.91
N TYR A 254 30.82 22.68 8.08
CA TYR A 254 32.24 22.76 8.45
C TYR A 254 33.15 21.98 7.50
N PHE A 255 32.82 20.72 7.18
CA PHE A 255 33.66 19.87 6.32
C PHE A 255 33.62 20.29 4.84
N ASN A 256 32.49 20.77 4.34
CA ASN A 256 32.36 21.17 2.94
C ASN A 256 32.78 22.62 2.69
N GLY A 257 32.90 23.45 3.73
CA GLY A 257 33.25 24.87 3.62
C GLY A 257 32.20 25.68 2.85
N THR A 258 30.94 25.23 2.80
CA THR A 258 29.85 25.84 2.04
C THR A 258 28.67 26.20 2.94
N SER A 259 27.93 27.25 2.59
CA SER A 259 26.63 27.58 3.20
C SER A 259 25.46 26.79 2.62
N SER A 260 25.73 25.63 2.00
CA SER A 260 24.68 24.80 1.37
C SER A 260 23.90 23.97 2.38
N PHE A 261 24.17 24.15 3.68
CA PHE A 261 23.52 23.48 4.79
C PHE A 261 22.92 24.53 5.73
N ASP A 262 21.60 24.59 5.74
CA ASP A 262 20.80 25.39 6.68
C ASP A 262 20.22 24.45 7.74
N CYS A 263 20.46 24.80 9.01
CA CYS A 263 20.01 24.09 10.20
C CYS A 263 18.60 24.50 10.65
N THR A 264 17.96 25.43 9.93
CA THR A 264 16.59 25.84 10.20
C THR A 264 15.65 24.65 9.98
N PRO A 265 14.67 24.41 10.87
CA PRO A 265 13.69 23.36 10.70
C PRO A 265 13.01 23.42 9.32
N THR A 266 12.99 22.28 8.63
CA THR A 266 12.49 22.18 7.26
C THR A 266 11.07 21.65 7.21
N GLU A 267 10.27 22.14 6.27
CA GLU A 267 8.95 21.60 6.01
C GLU A 267 9.04 20.32 5.17
N VAL A 268 8.25 19.31 5.54
CA VAL A 268 8.05 18.07 4.78
C VAL A 268 6.56 17.76 4.64
N LYS A 269 6.18 17.17 3.51
CA LYS A 269 4.81 16.71 3.27
C LYS A 269 4.73 15.19 3.30
N PHE A 270 3.81 14.67 4.10
CA PHE A 270 3.47 13.26 4.12
C PHE A 270 2.07 13.03 3.59
N ARG A 271 1.93 12.05 2.70
CA ARG A 271 0.62 11.48 2.31
C ARG A 271 0.38 10.22 3.13
N SER A 272 -0.64 10.25 3.98
CA SER A 272 -1.15 9.12 4.73
C SER A 272 -2.28 8.47 3.95
N SER A 273 -2.07 7.24 3.51
CA SER A 273 -3.03 6.48 2.71
C SER A 273 -3.66 5.36 3.56
N PHE A 274 -4.94 5.10 3.36
CA PHE A 274 -5.71 4.09 4.06
C PHE A 274 -6.55 3.28 3.08
N GLU A 275 -6.36 1.96 3.07
CA GLU A 275 -7.09 1.04 2.21
C GLU A 275 -7.85 0.03 3.06
N ARG A 276 -9.17 -0.07 2.85
CA ARG A 276 -10.02 -1.00 3.57
C ARG A 276 -9.72 -2.43 3.12
N LEU A 277 -9.54 -3.32 4.08
CA LEU A 277 -9.48 -4.76 3.86
C LEU A 277 -10.87 -5.31 3.58
N THR A 278 -11.00 -6.13 2.54
CA THR A 278 -12.23 -6.80 2.14
C THR A 278 -12.46 -8.10 2.91
N GLY A 279 -11.44 -8.67 3.55
CA GLY A 279 -11.51 -10.01 4.17
C GLY A 279 -11.33 -11.17 3.19
N ASN A 280 -11.02 -10.86 1.93
CA ASN A 280 -10.74 -11.84 0.86
C ASN A 280 -9.28 -11.75 0.41
N GLU A 281 -8.43 -11.06 1.17
CA GLU A 281 -6.99 -10.99 0.90
C GLU A 281 -6.42 -12.41 0.92
N ASP A 282 -5.83 -12.84 -0.20
CA ASP A 282 -5.25 -14.16 -0.35
C ASP A 282 -3.75 -14.06 -0.60
N PHE A 283 -2.98 -14.41 0.41
CA PHE A 283 -1.52 -14.43 0.40
C PHE A 283 -1.05 -15.58 1.31
N GLU A 284 -0.09 -16.36 0.83
CA GLU A 284 0.59 -17.43 1.58
C GLU A 284 1.80 -16.81 2.29
N PRO A 285 1.77 -16.60 3.62
CA PRO A 285 2.91 -16.15 4.40
C PRO A 285 4.02 -17.21 4.35
N PHE A 286 5.26 -16.75 4.31
CA PHE A 286 6.42 -17.64 4.41
C PHE A 286 7.15 -17.35 5.72
N GLU A 287 6.99 -18.23 6.71
CA GLU A 287 7.68 -18.14 8.00
C GLU A 287 9.14 -18.61 7.88
N GLU A 288 10.06 -17.80 8.41
CA GLU A 288 11.50 -18.09 8.51
C GLU A 288 12.02 -17.82 9.92
N SER A 289 11.38 -18.45 10.90
CA SER A 289 11.75 -18.26 12.31
C SER A 289 13.02 -19.01 12.71
N LYS A 290 13.52 -19.92 11.87
CA LYS A 290 14.63 -20.84 12.19
C LYS A 290 15.91 -20.58 11.39
N ALA A 291 15.84 -19.86 10.27
CA ALA A 291 16.99 -19.45 9.48
C ALA A 291 16.94 -17.95 9.14
N GLN A 292 16.93 -17.11 10.19
CA GLN A 292 16.86 -15.62 10.14
C GLN A 292 17.92 -14.93 9.25
N ARG A 293 18.84 -15.67 8.63
CA ARG A 293 19.97 -15.16 7.83
C ARG A 293 20.12 -15.78 6.45
N ASP A 294 19.21 -16.67 6.02
CA ASP A 294 19.35 -17.24 4.67
C ASP A 294 18.82 -16.28 3.59
N ILE A 295 19.67 -16.01 2.62
CA ILE A 295 19.74 -14.76 1.88
C ILE A 295 18.83 -14.83 0.65
N VAL A 296 17.53 -14.61 0.82
CA VAL A 296 16.65 -14.24 -0.31
C VAL A 296 15.69 -13.13 0.13
N GLY A 297 15.97 -11.88 -0.29
CA GLY A 297 15.09 -10.73 -0.07
C GLY A 297 15.49 -9.76 1.05
N ASN A 298 16.52 -10.08 1.85
CA ASN A 298 17.05 -9.16 2.87
C ASN A 298 18.07 -8.19 2.23
N TRP A 299 17.70 -6.91 2.11
CA TRP A 299 18.58 -5.88 1.58
C TRP A 299 19.62 -5.51 2.64
N GLY A 300 20.88 -5.85 2.36
CA GLY A 300 22.04 -5.81 3.26
C GLY A 300 22.48 -4.43 3.76
N ASN A 301 21.58 -3.64 4.34
CA ASN A 301 21.89 -2.38 5.01
C ASN A 301 21.60 -2.39 6.51
N ALA A 302 20.59 -3.14 6.97
CA ALA A 302 20.35 -3.34 8.41
C ALA A 302 20.60 -4.79 8.84
N GLY A 303 20.56 -5.76 7.92
CA GLY A 303 20.78 -7.19 8.22
C GLY A 303 19.90 -7.73 9.34
N ASN A 304 18.84 -7.01 9.71
CA ASN A 304 18.00 -7.29 10.85
C ASN A 304 16.55 -7.21 10.40
N THR A 305 15.76 -8.19 10.81
CA THR A 305 14.32 -8.23 10.58
C THR A 305 13.59 -7.27 11.54
N PHE A 306 14.27 -6.63 12.50
CA PHE A 306 13.63 -5.83 13.55
C PHE A 306 13.05 -4.49 13.04
N ASN A 307 13.51 -3.98 11.91
CA ASN A 307 13.05 -2.71 11.37
C ASN A 307 11.77 -2.88 10.53
N ARG A 308 10.65 -2.31 10.99
CA ARG A 308 9.34 -2.41 10.33
C ARG A 308 9.25 -1.73 8.97
N GLU A 309 10.16 -0.79 8.70
CA GLU A 309 10.21 -0.05 7.45
C GLU A 309 10.69 -0.93 6.27
N TYR A 310 11.58 -1.89 6.55
CA TYR A 310 12.28 -2.68 5.53
C TYR A 310 11.82 -4.13 5.46
N GLY A 311 10.75 -4.48 6.17
CA GLY A 311 10.17 -5.82 6.12
C GLY A 311 9.13 -6.03 7.21
N ALA A 312 8.73 -7.29 7.39
CA ALA A 312 7.86 -7.70 8.49
C ALA A 312 8.71 -7.91 9.75
N PRO A 313 8.50 -7.11 10.81
CA PRO A 313 9.20 -7.32 12.08
C PRO A 313 8.84 -8.68 12.68
N PRO A 314 9.78 -9.37 13.35
CA PRO A 314 9.46 -10.57 14.09
C PRO A 314 8.38 -10.26 15.12
N ILE A 315 7.34 -11.10 15.13
CA ILE A 315 6.31 -11.07 16.15
C ILE A 315 6.72 -12.04 17.24
N THR A 316 7.12 -11.50 18.40
CA THR A 316 7.41 -12.31 19.58
C THR A 316 6.21 -12.32 20.51
N ALA A 317 5.54 -13.48 20.59
CA ALA A 317 4.41 -13.64 21.51
C ALA A 317 4.91 -13.82 22.95
N TRP A 318 4.15 -13.25 23.89
CA TRP A 318 4.41 -13.35 25.31
C TRP A 318 3.81 -14.63 25.88
N ASP A 319 4.55 -15.27 26.80
CA ASP A 319 4.11 -16.40 27.58
C ASP A 319 3.97 -16.01 29.07
N PRO A 320 2.86 -16.34 29.74
CA PRO A 320 2.70 -16.02 31.16
C PRO A 320 3.73 -16.64 32.10
N GLN A 321 4.31 -17.78 31.73
CA GLN A 321 5.29 -18.50 32.54
C GLN A 321 6.73 -18.15 32.15
N TYR A 322 6.99 -17.91 30.87
CA TYR A 322 8.35 -17.75 30.34
C TYR A 322 8.67 -16.37 29.74
N GLY A 323 7.69 -15.47 29.65
CA GLY A 323 7.85 -14.17 29.00
C GLY A 323 8.02 -14.28 27.49
N TYR A 324 8.91 -13.48 26.92
CA TYR A 324 9.24 -13.52 25.49
C TYR A 324 10.22 -14.66 25.20
N THR A 325 9.87 -15.54 24.25
CA THR A 325 10.72 -16.70 23.90
C THR A 325 10.92 -16.82 22.40
N ASP A 326 12.08 -17.32 21.99
CA ASP A 326 12.39 -17.59 20.58
C ASP A 326 11.42 -18.60 19.97
N ALA A 327 10.98 -19.60 20.75
CA ALA A 327 9.98 -20.59 20.32
C ALA A 327 8.62 -19.98 19.93
N LYS A 328 8.34 -18.78 20.43
CA LYS A 328 7.14 -17.99 20.14
C LYS A 328 7.41 -16.79 19.22
N THR A 329 8.64 -16.65 18.73
CA THR A 329 9.02 -15.61 17.78
C THR A 329 8.75 -16.11 16.38
N LYS A 330 8.01 -15.32 15.61
CA LYS A 330 7.70 -15.58 14.21
C LYS A 330 8.28 -14.50 13.33
N ALA A 331 9.06 -14.86 12.32
CA ALA A 331 9.54 -13.93 11.31
C ALA A 331 8.99 -14.34 9.94
N PHE A 332 8.45 -13.39 9.17
CA PHE A 332 7.96 -13.66 7.82
C PHE A 332 8.91 -13.06 6.78
N TYR A 333 9.14 -13.76 5.67
CA TYR A 333 9.73 -13.11 4.50
C TYR A 333 8.80 -12.02 4.00
N SER A 334 9.42 -10.95 3.58
CA SER A 334 8.71 -9.83 2.98
C SER A 334 8.68 -10.05 1.47
N LEU A 335 7.51 -10.39 0.92
CA LEU A 335 7.37 -10.90 -0.46
C LEU A 335 6.24 -10.22 -1.21
N HIS A 336 6.43 -10.01 -2.51
CA HIS A 336 5.33 -9.65 -3.39
C HIS A 336 4.30 -10.78 -3.48
N ASN A 337 3.02 -10.42 -3.42
CA ASN A 337 1.94 -11.32 -3.76
C ASN A 337 1.80 -11.43 -5.28
N ILE A 338 2.55 -12.36 -5.87
CA ILE A 338 2.59 -12.60 -7.32
C ILE A 338 1.56 -13.62 -7.80
N TRP A 339 0.63 -14.04 -6.94
CA TRP A 339 -0.37 -15.05 -7.26
C TRP A 339 -1.77 -14.46 -7.24
N THR A 340 -2.62 -14.89 -8.19
CA THR A 340 -4.02 -14.48 -8.22
C THR A 340 -4.81 -15.16 -7.10
N LYS A 341 -4.49 -16.44 -6.83
CA LYS A 341 -5.03 -17.23 -5.71
C LYS A 341 -3.90 -18.14 -5.20
N SER A 342 -3.72 -18.18 -3.89
CA SER A 342 -2.71 -18.99 -3.18
C SER A 342 -3.35 -20.14 -2.41
N HIS A 343 -4.59 -19.98 -1.95
CA HIS A 343 -5.28 -20.97 -1.13
C HIS A 343 -6.45 -21.66 -1.84
N GLN A 344 -6.80 -22.85 -1.35
CA GLN A 344 -8.05 -23.53 -1.61
C GLN A 344 -9.07 -23.16 -0.54
N ASP A 345 -10.36 -23.33 -0.83
CA ASP A 345 -11.45 -23.14 0.13
C ASP A 345 -11.61 -24.40 1.01
N LYS A 346 -10.50 -24.85 1.60
CA LYS A 346 -10.39 -26.03 2.46
C LYS A 346 -9.55 -25.72 3.68
N ALA A 347 -10.12 -25.93 4.86
CA ALA A 347 -9.45 -25.72 6.12
C ALA A 347 -8.45 -26.84 6.42
N CYS A 348 -7.37 -26.49 7.09
CA CYS A 348 -6.37 -27.44 7.58
C CYS A 348 -5.76 -26.92 8.88
N THR A 349 -5.15 -27.81 9.65
CA THR A 349 -4.51 -27.48 10.93
C THR A 349 -3.09 -28.01 11.06
N SER A 350 -2.65 -28.87 10.15
CA SER A 350 -1.35 -29.53 10.19
C SER A 350 -0.74 -29.64 8.80
N ASN A 351 0.55 -29.33 8.70
CA ASN A 351 1.35 -29.49 7.48
C ASN A 351 2.18 -30.79 7.49
N VAL A 352 1.69 -31.83 8.14
CA VAL A 352 2.33 -33.16 8.16
C VAL A 352 2.11 -33.86 6.81
N ASP A 353 3.15 -34.55 6.35
CA ASP A 353 3.26 -35.34 5.12
C ASP A 353 3.90 -36.69 5.53
N ASP A 354 3.10 -37.59 6.11
CA ASP A 354 3.59 -38.84 6.71
C ASP A 354 4.01 -39.87 5.65
N ASP A 355 3.38 -39.85 4.46
CA ASP A 355 3.72 -40.74 3.35
C ASP A 355 4.86 -40.20 2.46
N ALA A 356 5.33 -38.99 2.74
CA ALA A 356 6.39 -38.29 2.04
C ALA A 356 6.12 -38.21 0.53
N ASP A 357 4.86 -38.02 0.13
CA ASP A 357 4.45 -37.84 -1.26
C ASP A 357 4.60 -36.40 -1.77
N GLY A 358 4.99 -35.48 -0.88
CA GLY A 358 5.15 -34.07 -1.19
C GLY A 358 3.85 -33.27 -1.08
N SER A 359 2.78 -33.82 -0.51
CA SER A 359 1.57 -33.09 -0.17
C SER A 359 1.29 -33.26 1.31
N ALA A 360 0.79 -32.23 1.98
CA ALA A 360 0.34 -32.44 3.36
C ALA A 360 -0.90 -33.35 3.34
N ASP A 361 -1.01 -34.32 4.24
CA ASP A 361 -2.04 -35.37 4.21
C ASP A 361 -3.47 -34.78 4.25
N GLN A 362 -3.66 -33.73 5.06
CA GLN A 362 -4.93 -33.00 5.14
C GLN A 362 -5.27 -32.24 3.85
N CYS A 363 -4.25 -31.91 3.05
CA CYS A 363 -4.36 -31.13 1.83
C CYS A 363 -4.15 -31.94 0.56
N ALA A 364 -3.97 -33.26 0.66
CA ALA A 364 -3.90 -34.16 -0.47
C ALA A 364 -5.13 -34.00 -1.37
N ASN A 365 -4.97 -34.21 -2.67
CA ASN A 365 -6.04 -34.01 -3.65
C ASN A 365 -7.25 -34.94 -3.37
N THR A 366 -7.02 -36.13 -2.81
CA THR A 366 -8.07 -37.06 -2.36
C THR A 366 -8.86 -36.51 -1.17
N SER A 367 -8.20 -35.79 -0.26
CA SER A 367 -8.80 -35.18 0.93
C SER A 367 -9.57 -33.89 0.59
N THR A 368 -9.02 -33.07 -0.29
CA THR A 368 -9.59 -31.76 -0.66
C THR A 368 -10.60 -31.84 -1.81
N GLY A 369 -10.49 -32.87 -2.65
CA GLY A 369 -11.21 -32.98 -3.92
C GLY A 369 -10.62 -32.12 -5.05
N TYR A 370 -9.42 -31.57 -4.87
CA TYR A 370 -8.75 -30.74 -5.87
C TYR A 370 -8.38 -31.55 -7.11
N LYS A 371 -8.65 -30.99 -8.29
CA LYS A 371 -8.42 -31.64 -9.60
C LYS A 371 -7.31 -30.94 -10.37
N GLY A 372 -6.11 -30.91 -9.78
CA GLY A 372 -4.91 -30.33 -10.39
C GLY A 372 -3.67 -31.13 -10.04
N SER A 373 -2.53 -30.46 -10.08
CA SER A 373 -1.25 -30.97 -9.65
C SER A 373 -1.29 -31.42 -8.18
N LYS A 374 -0.37 -32.31 -7.80
CA LYS A 374 -0.09 -32.59 -6.39
C LYS A 374 0.78 -31.49 -5.79
N GLY A 375 0.94 -31.48 -4.47
CA GLY A 375 1.89 -30.58 -3.80
C GLY A 375 1.28 -29.59 -2.82
N SER A 376 -0.04 -29.59 -2.68
CA SER A 376 -0.75 -28.72 -1.71
C SER A 376 -0.17 -28.89 -0.31
N GLN A 377 0.04 -27.78 0.38
CA GLN A 377 0.54 -27.72 1.76
C GLN A 377 -0.56 -27.12 2.64
N CYS A 378 -0.51 -27.34 3.95
CA CYS A 378 -1.30 -26.59 4.91
C CYS A 378 -0.57 -25.30 5.28
N ASP A 379 -1.16 -24.15 4.92
CA ASP A 379 -0.77 -22.88 5.51
C ASP A 379 -1.35 -22.81 6.93
N VAL A 380 -0.51 -23.05 7.93
CA VAL A 380 -0.91 -23.08 9.35
C VAL A 380 -1.17 -21.68 9.93
N HIS A 381 -0.79 -20.60 9.23
CA HIS A 381 -1.06 -19.23 9.65
C HIS A 381 -2.45 -18.78 9.23
N ILE A 382 -2.84 -19.17 8.01
CA ILE A 382 -4.16 -18.88 7.45
C ILE A 382 -5.17 -19.99 7.82
N GLY A 383 -4.70 -21.21 8.07
CA GLY A 383 -5.52 -22.38 8.38
C GLY A 383 -6.19 -22.97 7.14
N LYS A 384 -5.59 -22.80 5.95
CA LYS A 384 -6.15 -23.26 4.67
C LYS A 384 -5.12 -24.03 3.85
N CYS A 385 -5.60 -25.02 3.10
CA CYS A 385 -4.75 -25.72 2.14
C CYS A 385 -4.34 -24.79 1.00
N THR A 386 -3.09 -24.86 0.58
CA THR A 386 -2.56 -24.06 -0.52
C THR A 386 -2.91 -24.70 -1.87
N LEU A 387 -2.95 -23.89 -2.92
CA LEU A 387 -2.90 -24.37 -4.30
C LEU A 387 -1.46 -24.78 -4.63
N PRO A 388 -1.23 -25.89 -5.35
CA PRO A 388 0.09 -26.21 -5.89
C PRO A 388 0.62 -25.05 -6.75
N VAL A 389 1.87 -24.67 -6.57
CA VAL A 389 2.49 -23.51 -7.25
C VAL A 389 2.48 -23.69 -8.77
N ARG A 390 2.52 -24.93 -9.25
CA ARG A 390 2.38 -25.26 -10.68
C ARG A 390 1.04 -24.83 -11.28
N ASP A 391 -0.01 -24.76 -10.46
CA ASP A 391 -1.36 -24.44 -10.88
C ASP A 391 -1.76 -22.98 -10.56
N ARG A 392 -0.91 -22.23 -9.84
CA ARG A 392 -1.18 -20.83 -9.51
C ARG A 392 -0.95 -19.95 -10.73
N GLN A 393 -1.94 -19.13 -11.05
CA GLN A 393 -1.83 -18.08 -12.07
C GLN A 393 -1.08 -16.87 -11.50
N ILE A 394 -0.08 -16.38 -12.25
CA ILE A 394 0.63 -15.13 -11.94
C ILE A 394 -0.35 -13.94 -11.88
N LYS A 395 -0.17 -13.12 -10.86
CA LYS A 395 -0.74 -11.78 -10.70
C LYS A 395 0.39 -10.77 -10.89
N THR A 396 0.32 -10.01 -11.97
CA THR A 396 1.29 -8.96 -12.29
C THR A 396 1.36 -7.92 -11.19
N VAL A 397 2.57 -7.59 -10.75
CA VAL A 397 2.85 -6.50 -9.81
C VAL A 397 3.25 -5.26 -10.60
N GLY A 398 2.42 -4.22 -10.55
CA GLY A 398 2.72 -2.95 -11.21
C GLY A 398 3.68 -2.08 -10.38
N TYR A 399 4.58 -1.37 -11.07
CA TYR A 399 5.42 -0.31 -10.51
C TYR A 399 5.15 1.00 -11.25
N TRP A 400 4.50 1.95 -10.56
CA TRP A 400 4.08 3.22 -11.13
C TRP A 400 5.22 4.24 -11.12
N LEU A 401 5.42 4.89 -12.26
CA LEU A 401 6.25 6.08 -12.35
C LEU A 401 5.57 7.25 -11.61
N ASN A 402 6.34 8.19 -11.07
CA ASN A 402 5.81 9.46 -10.60
C ASN A 402 5.80 10.50 -11.73
N LYS A 403 5.00 11.56 -11.57
CA LYS A 403 4.81 12.61 -12.59
C LYS A 403 6.10 13.32 -12.97
N GLU A 404 7.09 13.35 -12.08
CA GLU A 404 8.39 13.98 -12.30
C GLU A 404 9.32 13.14 -13.19
N THR A 405 8.95 11.89 -13.51
CA THR A 405 9.78 11.01 -14.33
C THR A 405 9.96 11.62 -15.73
N PRO A 406 11.20 11.90 -16.15
CA PRO A 406 11.47 12.53 -17.43
C PRO A 406 11.17 11.56 -18.57
N VAL A 407 10.51 12.06 -19.61
CA VAL A 407 10.10 11.26 -20.78
C VAL A 407 11.31 10.65 -21.48
N GLU A 408 12.46 11.32 -21.44
CA GLU A 408 13.72 10.87 -22.02
C GLU A 408 14.29 9.60 -21.39
N LEU A 409 13.85 9.24 -20.17
CA LEU A 409 14.23 8.00 -19.51
C LEU A 409 13.21 6.87 -19.71
N THR A 410 12.06 7.18 -20.34
CA THR A 410 10.97 6.22 -20.59
C THR A 410 10.99 5.69 -22.01
N ASP A 411 10.20 4.65 -22.27
CA ASP A 411 10.02 4.07 -23.60
C ASP A 411 9.64 5.12 -24.65
N THR A 412 10.21 4.99 -25.85
CA THR A 412 9.74 5.73 -27.03
C THR A 412 8.64 4.93 -27.75
N VAL A 413 7.63 5.62 -28.26
CA VAL A 413 6.50 5.02 -28.96
C VAL A 413 6.39 5.51 -30.39
N ALA A 414 5.88 4.65 -31.27
CA ALA A 414 5.54 5.00 -32.64
C ALA A 414 4.41 6.04 -32.69
N ALA A 415 4.16 6.58 -33.88
CA ALA A 415 3.11 7.59 -34.11
C ALA A 415 1.69 7.12 -33.74
N ASP A 416 1.48 5.80 -33.61
CA ASP A 416 0.21 5.22 -33.16
C ASP A 416 -0.03 5.35 -31.64
N GLY A 417 1.00 5.74 -30.87
CA GLY A 417 0.97 5.85 -29.40
C GLY A 417 0.81 4.50 -28.67
N LYS A 418 1.00 3.38 -29.37
CA LYS A 418 0.74 2.02 -28.87
C LYS A 418 1.93 1.09 -29.03
N THR A 419 2.75 1.31 -30.05
CA THR A 419 3.87 0.40 -30.34
C THR A 419 5.15 1.00 -29.76
N VAL A 420 5.79 0.28 -28.82
CA VAL A 420 7.10 0.66 -28.28
C VAL A 420 8.16 0.47 -29.36
N THR A 421 8.88 1.53 -29.71
CA THR A 421 9.95 1.52 -30.72
C THR A 421 11.33 1.30 -30.12
N GLN A 422 11.55 1.82 -28.91
CA GLN A 422 12.77 1.64 -28.14
C GLN A 422 12.41 1.63 -26.67
N VAL A 423 12.94 0.63 -25.96
CA VAL A 423 12.79 0.50 -24.51
C VAL A 423 13.58 1.59 -23.80
N GLY A 424 12.97 2.23 -22.81
CA GLY A 424 13.57 3.25 -21.95
C GLY A 424 14.43 2.65 -20.85
N ALA A 425 15.31 3.46 -20.28
CA ALA A 425 16.24 3.02 -19.25
C ALA A 425 15.51 2.57 -17.97
N ILE A 426 14.35 3.15 -17.67
CA ILE A 426 13.57 2.78 -16.48
C ILE A 426 12.83 1.46 -16.70
N GLU A 427 12.27 1.24 -17.89
CA GLU A 427 11.56 0.02 -18.25
C GLU A 427 12.52 -1.17 -18.40
N GLU A 428 13.75 -0.94 -18.87
CA GLU A 428 14.80 -1.95 -18.91
C GLU A 428 15.09 -2.53 -17.51
N MET A 429 15.03 -1.71 -16.46
CA MET A 429 15.12 -2.20 -15.08
C MET A 429 13.98 -3.17 -14.76
N THR A 430 12.73 -2.80 -15.06
CA THR A 430 11.57 -3.65 -14.76
C THR A 430 11.58 -4.93 -15.58
N ILE A 431 11.97 -4.87 -16.85
CA ILE A 431 12.15 -6.05 -17.72
C ILE A 431 13.20 -7.00 -17.14
N THR A 432 14.31 -6.46 -16.64
CA THR A 432 15.37 -7.23 -15.97
C THR A 432 14.83 -7.95 -14.73
N TRP A 433 14.08 -7.25 -13.87
CA TRP A 433 13.45 -7.87 -12.70
C TRP A 433 12.41 -8.92 -13.07
N ASP A 434 11.62 -8.68 -14.12
CA ASP A 434 10.65 -9.65 -14.64
C ASP A 434 11.35 -10.93 -15.12
N GLN A 435 12.46 -10.82 -15.86
CA GLN A 435 13.26 -11.99 -16.29
C GLN A 435 13.72 -12.83 -15.08
N LEU A 436 14.29 -12.18 -14.07
CA LEU A 436 14.78 -12.87 -12.87
C LEU A 436 13.64 -13.54 -12.10
N LEU A 437 12.51 -12.85 -11.94
CA LEU A 437 11.36 -13.38 -11.21
C LEU A 437 10.65 -14.50 -11.95
N LYS A 438 10.56 -14.43 -13.28
CA LYS A 438 10.09 -15.56 -14.09
C LYS A 438 10.95 -16.79 -13.88
N SER A 439 12.28 -16.62 -13.84
CA SER A 439 13.18 -17.73 -13.50
C SER A 439 12.92 -18.26 -12.10
N SER A 440 12.72 -17.41 -11.09
CA SER A 440 12.38 -17.85 -9.73
C SER A 440 11.06 -18.61 -9.66
N VAL A 441 10.04 -18.15 -10.39
CA VAL A 441 8.74 -18.84 -10.50
C VAL A 441 8.90 -20.21 -11.17
N ALA A 442 9.63 -20.28 -12.28
CA ALA A 442 9.92 -21.53 -12.98
C ALA A 442 10.67 -22.52 -12.07
N THR A 443 11.69 -22.06 -11.34
CA THR A 443 12.42 -22.87 -10.35
C THR A 443 11.50 -23.37 -9.22
N ARG A 444 10.62 -22.52 -8.69
CA ARG A 444 9.68 -22.94 -7.62
C ARG A 444 8.73 -24.05 -8.12
N ARG A 445 8.26 -23.94 -9.37
CA ARG A 445 7.42 -24.96 -10.01
C ARG A 445 8.18 -26.26 -10.30
N GLU A 446 9.44 -26.17 -10.72
CA GLU A 446 10.34 -27.33 -10.89
C GLU A 446 10.55 -28.07 -9.57
N VAL A 447 10.87 -27.34 -8.49
CA VAL A 447 11.09 -27.92 -7.17
C VAL A 447 9.84 -28.63 -6.66
N GLU A 448 8.65 -28.06 -6.86
CA GLU A 448 7.40 -28.72 -6.51
C GLU A 448 7.17 -30.01 -7.30
N CYS A 449 7.39 -30.00 -8.62
CA CYS A 449 7.29 -31.19 -9.48
C CYS A 449 8.18 -32.34 -8.99
N ARG A 450 9.42 -32.01 -8.59
CA ARG A 450 10.37 -32.99 -8.07
C ARG A 450 9.96 -33.50 -6.69
N ARG A 451 9.50 -32.60 -5.82
CA ARG A 451 9.05 -32.91 -4.46
C ARG A 451 7.85 -33.86 -4.46
N THR A 452 6.93 -33.69 -5.41
CA THR A 452 5.74 -34.55 -5.56
C THR A 452 5.99 -35.84 -6.32
N LYS A 453 7.24 -36.11 -6.70
CA LYS A 453 7.67 -37.30 -7.46
C LYS A 453 6.93 -37.46 -8.81
N ASP A 454 6.46 -36.35 -9.40
CA ASP A 454 5.79 -36.37 -10.71
C ASP A 454 6.80 -36.44 -11.88
N GLY A 455 8.09 -36.19 -11.60
CA GLY A 455 9.18 -36.32 -12.56
C GLY A 455 10.55 -36.27 -11.88
N ASP A 456 11.58 -36.72 -12.59
CA ASP A 456 12.96 -36.52 -12.20
C ASP A 456 13.43 -35.08 -12.49
N ARG A 457 14.70 -34.78 -12.20
CA ARG A 457 15.25 -33.44 -12.39
C ARG A 457 15.09 -32.96 -13.83
N ASP A 458 15.49 -33.78 -14.81
CA ASP A 458 15.51 -33.38 -16.22
C ASP A 458 14.08 -33.25 -16.77
N THR A 459 13.19 -34.18 -16.39
CA THR A 459 11.77 -34.15 -16.77
C THR A 459 11.11 -32.89 -16.23
N CYS A 460 11.23 -32.59 -14.93
CA CYS A 460 10.64 -31.41 -14.33
C CYS A 460 11.27 -30.12 -14.85
N HIS A 461 12.58 -30.07 -15.02
CA HIS A 461 13.28 -28.89 -15.52
C HIS A 461 12.84 -28.54 -16.96
N SER A 462 12.75 -29.56 -17.82
CA SER A 462 12.29 -29.38 -19.21
C SER A 462 10.83 -28.92 -19.32
N GLN A 463 10.01 -29.03 -18.28
CA GLN A 463 8.64 -28.49 -18.29
C GLN A 463 8.62 -26.97 -18.21
N PHE A 464 9.59 -26.36 -17.51
CA PHE A 464 9.59 -24.93 -17.18
C PHE A 464 10.68 -24.13 -17.90
N PHE A 465 11.74 -24.79 -18.37
CA PHE A 465 12.85 -24.15 -19.07
C PHE A 465 12.98 -24.64 -20.52
N ALA A 466 13.35 -23.74 -21.42
CA ALA A 466 13.43 -24.00 -22.86
C ALA A 466 14.76 -24.62 -23.33
N GLY A 467 15.72 -24.82 -22.41
CA GLY A 467 17.08 -25.30 -22.74
C GLY A 467 17.94 -24.29 -23.52
N GLN A 468 17.50 -23.03 -23.57
CA GLN A 468 18.21 -21.90 -24.16
C GLN A 468 18.59 -20.91 -23.07
N LYS A 469 19.58 -20.04 -23.35
CA LYS A 469 19.93 -18.93 -22.46
C LYS A 469 19.62 -17.61 -23.14
N ASP A 470 18.92 -16.74 -22.42
CA ASP A 470 18.73 -15.34 -22.78
C ASP A 470 19.73 -14.48 -22.01
N MET A 471 20.17 -13.37 -22.58
CA MET A 471 20.90 -12.36 -21.82
C MET A 471 19.91 -11.57 -20.96
N VAL A 472 20.28 -11.30 -19.72
CA VAL A 472 19.53 -10.37 -18.89
C VAL A 472 19.58 -8.98 -19.55
N ALA A 473 18.44 -8.31 -19.65
CA ALA A 473 18.31 -7.04 -20.37
C ALA A 473 19.32 -6.00 -19.84
N PHE A 474 19.31 -5.80 -18.52
CA PHE A 474 20.33 -5.04 -17.82
C PHE A 474 21.29 -5.97 -17.06
N GLY A 475 22.29 -6.51 -17.76
CA GLY A 475 23.29 -7.36 -17.12
C GLY A 475 24.27 -8.02 -18.11
N GLY A 476 25.46 -8.36 -17.61
CA GLY A 476 26.49 -9.05 -18.38
C GLY A 476 26.47 -10.58 -18.27
N TRP A 477 25.34 -11.17 -17.85
CA TRP A 477 25.24 -12.62 -17.61
C TRP A 477 24.00 -13.24 -18.27
N GLY A 478 24.10 -14.54 -18.57
CA GLY A 478 23.02 -15.33 -19.15
C GLY A 478 22.09 -15.91 -18.09
N LEU A 479 20.80 -15.94 -18.40
CA LEU A 479 19.73 -16.57 -17.64
C LEU A 479 19.13 -17.70 -18.49
N GLU A 480 18.73 -18.81 -17.87
CA GLU A 480 18.00 -19.83 -18.60
C GLU A 480 16.61 -19.31 -19.00
N LYS A 481 16.27 -19.51 -20.26
CA LYS A 481 15.02 -19.07 -20.83
C LYS A 481 13.87 -19.88 -20.27
N THR A 482 12.93 -19.22 -19.60
CA THR A 482 11.70 -19.82 -19.11
C THR A 482 10.71 -20.04 -20.26
N LYS A 483 9.88 -21.07 -20.14
CA LYS A 483 8.75 -21.31 -21.03
C LYS A 483 7.55 -20.48 -20.59
N ASP A 484 6.80 -19.94 -21.56
CA ASP A 484 5.49 -19.35 -21.28
C ASP A 484 4.50 -20.47 -20.95
N LEU A 485 3.95 -20.44 -19.73
CA LEU A 485 2.98 -21.43 -19.31
C LEU A 485 1.55 -20.93 -19.58
N PRO A 486 0.64 -21.79 -20.08
CA PRO A 486 -0.75 -21.40 -20.32
C PRO A 486 -1.46 -20.84 -19.08
N VAL A 487 -1.11 -21.32 -17.88
CA VAL A 487 -1.68 -20.86 -16.61
C VAL A 487 -1.41 -19.38 -16.35
N ASP A 488 -0.31 -18.84 -16.86
CA ASP A 488 0.11 -17.45 -16.65
C ASP A 488 -0.54 -16.46 -17.62
N LYS A 489 -1.18 -16.97 -18.69
CA LYS A 489 -1.88 -16.16 -19.70
C LYS A 489 -1.03 -15.03 -20.30
N GLY A 490 0.28 -15.27 -20.43
CA GLY A 490 1.24 -14.29 -20.96
C GLY A 490 1.47 -13.06 -20.09
N GLN A 491 1.04 -13.09 -18.81
CA GLN A 491 1.28 -11.99 -17.88
C GLN A 491 2.75 -11.95 -17.45
N PRO A 492 3.39 -10.76 -17.40
CA PRO A 492 4.65 -10.61 -16.70
C PRO A 492 4.43 -10.74 -15.18
N VAL A 493 5.48 -11.09 -14.43
CA VAL A 493 5.45 -11.05 -12.96
C VAL A 493 5.47 -9.60 -12.47
N ILE A 494 6.29 -8.75 -13.09
CA ILE A 494 6.37 -7.32 -12.78
C ILE A 494 6.25 -6.49 -14.06
N ALA A 495 5.55 -5.36 -13.99
CA ALA A 495 5.44 -4.42 -15.09
C ALA A 495 5.61 -2.96 -14.65
N THR A 496 6.16 -2.13 -15.54
CA THR A 496 6.15 -0.68 -15.38
C THR A 496 4.76 -0.16 -15.70
N CYS A 497 4.26 0.76 -14.88
CA CYS A 497 3.03 1.49 -15.10
C CYS A 497 3.35 2.96 -15.27
N HIS A 498 3.03 3.53 -16.43
CA HIS A 498 3.26 4.95 -16.63
C HIS A 498 2.24 5.78 -15.86
N ASN A 499 2.60 7.04 -15.61
CA ASN A 499 1.74 7.98 -14.90
C ASN A 499 1.78 9.34 -15.61
N PRO A 500 0.78 9.67 -16.45
CA PRO A 500 -0.46 8.92 -16.67
C PRO A 500 -0.27 7.58 -17.42
N VAL A 501 -1.21 6.65 -17.21
CA VAL A 501 -1.20 5.31 -17.81
C VAL A 501 -1.26 5.40 -19.34
N ARG A 502 -0.35 4.70 -20.04
CA ARG A 502 -0.26 4.66 -21.51
C ARG A 502 -1.14 3.55 -22.10
N ALA A 503 -1.40 3.63 -23.41
CA ALA A 503 -2.33 2.72 -24.09
C ALA A 503 -1.84 1.26 -24.17
N TYR A 504 -0.54 1.03 -24.06
CA TYR A 504 0.08 -0.29 -24.10
C TYR A 504 0.47 -0.81 -22.70
N ASP A 505 0.23 -0.03 -21.65
CA ASP A 505 0.49 -0.46 -20.29
C ASP A 505 -0.42 -1.64 -19.92
N PRO A 506 0.06 -2.60 -19.12
CA PRO A 506 -0.76 -3.71 -18.67
C PRO A 506 -2.00 -3.24 -17.91
N THR A 507 -3.07 -4.03 -17.94
CA THR A 507 -4.36 -3.68 -17.32
C THR A 507 -4.29 -3.43 -15.82
N VAL A 508 -3.28 -3.96 -15.13
CA VAL A 508 -3.02 -3.69 -13.71
C VAL A 508 -2.73 -2.20 -13.44
N CYS A 509 -2.21 -1.48 -14.43
CA CYS A 509 -1.79 -0.09 -14.30
C CYS A 509 -2.97 0.89 -14.14
N GLY A 510 -4.15 0.53 -14.62
CA GLY A 510 -5.35 1.36 -14.61
C GLY A 510 -5.89 1.63 -16.01
N LYS A 511 -6.81 2.59 -16.13
CA LYS A 511 -7.33 3.03 -17.44
C LYS A 511 -6.34 3.98 -18.10
N VAL A 512 -6.29 3.97 -19.43
CA VAL A 512 -5.46 4.92 -20.20
C VAL A 512 -5.78 6.36 -19.79
N GLY A 513 -4.73 7.13 -19.48
CA GLY A 513 -4.83 8.52 -19.00
C GLY A 513 -5.12 8.66 -17.51
N GLU A 514 -5.33 7.57 -16.78
CA GLU A 514 -5.45 7.60 -15.33
C GLU A 514 -4.11 8.02 -14.71
N ALA A 515 -4.16 8.96 -13.77
CA ALA A 515 -3.00 9.44 -13.05
C ALA A 515 -3.05 8.97 -11.60
N THR A 516 -1.93 8.46 -11.10
CA THR A 516 -1.81 7.96 -9.73
C THR A 516 -1.11 8.99 -8.85
N ARG A 517 -1.62 9.19 -7.64
CA ARG A 517 -1.02 10.06 -6.62
C ARG A 517 0.18 9.38 -5.96
N LEU A 518 1.35 10.02 -6.01
CA LEU A 518 2.52 9.56 -5.25
C LEU A 518 2.15 9.47 -3.77
N GLY A 519 2.29 8.32 -3.13
CA GLY A 519 1.77 8.15 -1.76
C GLY A 519 0.65 7.12 -1.64
N ASP A 520 -0.02 6.75 -2.73
CA ASP A 520 -1.08 5.72 -2.71
C ASP A 520 -0.54 4.37 -2.20
N VAL A 521 -1.15 3.83 -1.15
CA VAL A 521 -0.74 2.57 -0.49
C VAL A 521 -1.07 1.33 -1.31
N ARG A 522 -1.93 1.46 -2.33
CA ARG A 522 -2.31 0.37 -3.24
C ARG A 522 -1.28 0.12 -4.34
N LYS A 523 -0.29 1.01 -4.47
CA LYS A 523 0.57 1.15 -5.65
C LYS A 523 2.04 1.10 -5.24
N ASN A 524 2.84 0.34 -5.99
CA ASN A 524 4.30 0.38 -5.86
C ASN A 524 4.83 1.51 -6.73
N PHE A 525 5.86 2.24 -6.29
CA PHE A 525 6.39 3.34 -7.09
C PHE A 525 7.85 3.14 -7.46
N THR A 526 8.16 3.42 -8.72
CA THR A 526 9.51 3.74 -9.17
C THR A 526 9.61 5.25 -9.27
N ILE A 527 10.40 5.86 -8.37
CA ILE A 527 10.36 7.31 -8.15
C ILE A 527 11.59 7.97 -8.77
N TYR A 528 11.35 8.98 -9.60
CA TYR A 528 12.38 9.92 -10.04
C TYR A 528 12.24 11.23 -9.26
N TRP A 529 13.32 11.71 -8.65
CA TRP A 529 13.34 13.01 -7.99
C TRP A 529 14.31 13.96 -8.70
N PRO A 530 13.83 15.08 -9.28
CA PRO A 530 14.67 15.97 -10.09
C PRO A 530 15.61 16.85 -9.26
N PHE A 531 15.41 16.93 -7.95
CA PHE A 531 16.15 17.82 -7.05
C PHE A 531 17.17 17.05 -6.21
N ALA A 532 18.04 17.77 -5.50
CA ALA A 532 18.90 17.14 -4.50
C ALA A 532 18.04 16.57 -3.37
N SER A 533 18.30 15.33 -2.98
CA SER A 533 17.74 14.71 -1.77
C SER A 533 18.89 14.14 -0.96
N ARG A 534 18.76 14.17 0.37
CA ARG A 534 19.73 13.56 1.30
C ARG A 534 19.35 12.13 1.67
N ALA A 535 18.35 11.56 1.00
CA ALA A 535 17.92 10.20 1.24
C ALA A 535 19.12 9.24 1.06
N PRO A 536 19.49 8.45 2.09
CA PRO A 536 20.60 7.53 2.01
C PRO A 536 20.51 6.59 0.82
N TYR A 537 21.66 6.22 0.27
CA TYR A 537 21.80 5.25 -0.84
C TYR A 537 21.15 5.68 -2.16
N GLY A 538 20.91 6.98 -2.35
CA GLY A 538 20.10 7.42 -3.48
C GLY A 538 18.67 6.95 -3.29
N GLY A 539 18.07 7.25 -2.15
CA GLY A 539 16.63 7.18 -1.97
C GLY A 539 16.00 5.82 -1.70
N VAL A 540 16.70 4.70 -1.46
CA VAL A 540 16.01 3.41 -1.24
C VAL A 540 14.86 3.55 -0.23
N ALA A 541 13.62 3.46 -0.72
CA ALA A 541 12.43 3.81 0.04
C ALA A 541 11.85 2.56 0.69
N SER A 542 11.22 2.74 1.85
CA SER A 542 10.57 1.69 2.64
C SER A 542 9.88 0.60 1.81
N ILE A 543 10.32 -0.64 2.02
CA ILE A 543 9.71 -1.89 1.50
C ILE A 543 8.77 -2.53 2.53
N GLY A 544 8.01 -1.68 3.24
CA GLY A 544 7.10 -2.11 4.30
C GLY A 544 6.24 -3.29 3.90
N ALA A 545 6.21 -4.29 4.79
CA ALA A 545 5.39 -5.47 4.64
C ALA A 545 4.21 -5.41 5.61
N ASP A 546 3.11 -6.05 5.24
CA ASP A 546 2.01 -6.28 6.16
C ASP A 546 2.55 -7.01 7.41
N PRO A 547 2.37 -6.45 8.62
CA PRO A 547 2.99 -6.96 9.82
C PRO A 547 2.50 -8.37 10.18
N LEU A 548 1.30 -8.77 9.74
CA LEU A 548 0.71 -10.06 10.09
C LEU A 548 1.01 -11.18 9.09
N THR A 549 1.43 -10.84 7.87
CA THR A 549 1.59 -11.83 6.80
C THR A 549 2.95 -11.77 6.10
N GLY A 550 3.66 -10.64 6.13
CA GLY A 550 4.85 -10.44 5.30
C GLY A 550 4.56 -10.07 3.84
N GLU A 551 3.30 -9.83 3.48
CA GLU A 551 2.96 -9.35 2.13
C GLU A 551 3.54 -7.95 1.91
N TRP A 552 4.40 -7.78 0.90
CA TRP A 552 4.84 -6.46 0.47
C TRP A 552 3.67 -5.63 -0.04
N TRP A 553 3.52 -4.44 0.54
CA TRP A 553 2.42 -3.54 0.22
C TRP A 553 2.95 -2.12 0.02
N ALA A 554 2.76 -1.59 -1.20
CA ALA A 554 3.40 -0.37 -1.69
C ALA A 554 4.90 -0.23 -1.36
N PRO A 555 5.78 -1.22 -1.70
CA PRO A 555 7.20 -0.96 -1.82
C PRO A 555 7.47 0.19 -2.79
N ARG A 556 8.51 0.96 -2.46
CA ARG A 556 8.91 2.12 -3.26
C ARG A 556 10.39 2.03 -3.52
N ARG A 557 10.78 2.33 -4.75
CA ARG A 557 12.18 2.34 -5.13
C ARG A 557 12.47 3.61 -5.90
N PRO A 558 13.28 4.51 -5.36
CA PRO A 558 13.79 5.60 -6.16
C PRO A 558 14.77 5.06 -7.18
N SER A 559 14.49 5.39 -8.44
CA SER A 559 15.41 5.18 -9.55
C SER A 559 16.15 6.49 -9.77
N TRP A 560 17.39 6.56 -9.29
CA TRP A 560 18.29 7.63 -9.68
C TRP A 560 19.11 7.13 -10.85
N VAL A 561 18.78 7.60 -12.05
CA VAL A 561 19.77 7.58 -13.12
C VAL A 561 20.84 8.59 -12.70
N ALA A 562 21.97 8.05 -12.23
CA ALA A 562 23.16 8.85 -11.96
C ALA A 562 23.38 9.79 -13.15
N ARG A 563 23.59 11.09 -12.88
CA ARG A 563 23.97 12.09 -13.88
C ARG A 563 24.89 11.44 -14.91
N PRO A 564 24.67 11.64 -16.23
CA PRO A 564 25.61 11.14 -17.23
C PRO A 564 27.02 11.57 -16.81
N PRO A 565 28.02 10.68 -16.86
CA PRO A 565 29.36 10.98 -16.38
C PRO A 565 29.79 12.29 -17.01
N ARG A 566 30.17 13.25 -16.17
CA ARG A 566 30.84 14.48 -16.62
C ARG A 566 31.89 14.03 -17.63
N ARG A 567 31.81 14.54 -18.86
CA ARG A 567 32.84 14.35 -19.90
C ARG A 567 34.22 14.40 -19.20
N PRO A 568 35.12 13.44 -19.45
CA PRO A 568 36.45 13.52 -18.88
C PRO A 568 37.01 14.89 -19.29
N ARG A 569 37.38 15.71 -18.30
CA ARG A 569 38.15 16.94 -18.56
C ARG A 569 39.38 16.49 -19.33
N SER A 570 39.47 16.90 -20.59
CA SER A 570 40.71 16.88 -21.34
C SER A 570 41.74 17.66 -20.53
N SER A 571 42.64 16.93 -19.87
CA SER A 571 43.81 17.51 -19.20
C SER A 571 45.01 16.64 -19.52
N ALA A 572 45.48 16.76 -20.76
CA ALA A 572 46.86 16.53 -21.10
C ALA A 572 47.49 17.91 -21.38
N THR A 573 47.72 18.66 -20.31
CA THR A 573 48.73 19.73 -20.31
C THR A 573 49.83 19.25 -19.38
N SER A 574 50.91 18.78 -20.01
CA SER A 574 52.19 18.48 -19.41
C SER A 574 52.69 19.67 -18.58
N PHE A 575 52.91 19.45 -17.29
CA PHE A 575 53.80 20.29 -16.49
C PHE A 575 54.93 19.42 -15.96
N SER A 576 56.10 19.63 -16.56
CA SER A 576 57.40 19.15 -16.12
C SER A 576 57.77 19.76 -14.77
N SER A 577 58.20 18.91 -13.84
CA SER A 577 58.80 19.30 -12.56
C SER A 577 60.03 20.19 -12.76
N PRO A 578 60.20 21.29 -11.99
CA PRO A 578 61.50 21.89 -11.78
C PRO A 578 62.14 21.27 -10.54
N SER A 579 63.27 20.61 -10.74
CA SER A 579 64.23 20.22 -9.72
C SER A 579 64.74 21.44 -8.96
N ALA A 580 64.70 21.39 -7.63
CA ALA A 580 65.48 22.28 -6.77
C ALA A 580 66.88 21.70 -6.56
N THR A 581 67.89 22.47 -6.94
CA THR A 581 68.96 22.84 -6.00
C THR A 581 68.59 24.17 -5.39
#